data_AF-A0A6P8YZZ9-F1
#
_entry.id   AF-A0A6P8YZZ9-F1
#
_cell.length_a   1.000
_cell.length_b   1.000
_cell.length_c   1.000
_cell.angle_alpha   90.00
_cell.angle_beta   90.00
_cell.angle_gamma   90.00
#
_symmetry.space_group_name_H-M   'P 1'
#
loop_
_entity.id
_entity.type
_entity.pdbx_description
1 polymer ?
#
loop_
_entity_poly.entity_id
_entity_poly.type
_entity_poly.pdbx_seq_one_letter_code
_entity_poly.pdbx_strand_id
1 'polypeptide(L)'
;MVGALLDEDPFHIDVPVTGGTSSSASVPILSQVRVQNALTKLEAGAVVSAVQSAGSRLARLRNESSLPALGVAFAAARFTDNVVNAVLGERGVREHAFVACGVVPGVGGGRHPQRARRRNAAKGT
;
A
#
# COMPACT_ATOMS: atom_id res chain seq x y z
N MET A 1 10.43 8.04 4.17
CA MET A 1 11.20 7.30 5.20
C MET A 1 12.05 6.21 4.57
N VAL A 2 11.47 5.24 3.86
CA VAL A 2 12.25 4.22 3.14
C VAL A 2 13.23 4.86 2.14
N GLY A 3 12.79 5.82 1.32
CA GLY A 3 13.71 6.56 0.45
C GLY A 3 14.80 7.33 1.18
N ALA A 4 14.53 7.87 2.37
CA ALA A 4 15.57 8.53 3.16
C ALA A 4 16.60 7.55 3.73
N LEU A 5 16.19 6.33 4.07
CA LEU A 5 17.10 5.27 4.55
C LEU A 5 17.90 4.63 3.42
N LEU A 6 17.34 4.62 2.20
CA LEU A 6 17.95 4.02 1.02
C LEU A 6 18.67 5.02 0.12
N ASP A 7 18.66 6.30 0.49
CA ASP A 7 19.19 7.44 -0.30
C ASP A 7 18.61 7.50 -1.73
N GLU A 8 17.29 7.31 -1.82
CA GLU A 8 16.57 7.13 -3.08
C GLU A 8 15.29 7.97 -3.11
N ASP A 9 14.89 8.41 -4.30
CA ASP A 9 13.67 9.20 -4.48
C ASP A 9 12.42 8.37 -4.11
N PRO A 10 11.60 8.79 -3.14
CA PRO A 10 10.38 8.07 -2.77
C PRO A 10 9.39 7.86 -3.94
N PHE A 11 9.44 8.66 -5.01
CA PHE A 11 8.61 8.46 -6.21
C PHE A 11 9.04 7.23 -7.03
N HIS A 12 10.28 6.75 -6.87
CA HIS A 12 10.81 5.57 -7.55
C HIS A 12 10.78 4.30 -6.68
N ILE A 13 10.29 4.38 -5.45
CA ILE A 13 10.27 3.27 -4.51
C ILE A 13 8.85 2.73 -4.34
N ASP A 14 8.65 1.48 -4.75
CA ASP A 14 7.43 0.71 -4.47
C ASP A 14 7.69 -0.23 -3.28
N VAL A 15 6.96 -0.01 -2.18
CA VAL A 15 6.99 -0.89 -0.99
C VAL A 15 5.64 -1.59 -0.87
N PRO A 16 5.53 -2.86 -1.29
CA PRO A 16 4.29 -3.62 -1.14
C PRO A 16 3.87 -3.71 0.32
N VAL A 17 2.59 -3.46 0.60
CA VAL A 17 2.00 -3.61 1.94
C VAL A 17 0.90 -4.66 1.89
N THR A 18 0.98 -5.65 2.78
CA THR A 18 -0.01 -6.73 2.90
C THR A 18 -0.70 -6.74 4.27
N GLY A 19 -1.64 -7.67 4.43
CA GLY A 19 -2.41 -7.89 5.65
C GLY A 19 -3.73 -7.13 5.71
N GLY A 20 -4.11 -6.68 6.92
CA GLY A 20 -5.43 -6.15 7.25
C GLY A 20 -5.52 -4.62 7.23
N THR A 21 -6.68 -4.06 7.58
CA THR A 21 -6.94 -2.61 7.63
C THR A 21 -6.46 -1.93 8.92
N SER A 22 -6.19 -2.69 9.98
CA SER A 22 -5.64 -2.18 11.23
C SER A 22 -4.13 -1.95 11.14
N SER A 23 -3.62 -1.01 11.94
CA SER A 23 -2.19 -0.72 12.03
C SER A 23 -1.33 -1.95 12.30
N SER A 24 -1.69 -2.78 13.29
CA SER A 24 -0.92 -3.98 13.67
C SER A 24 -0.94 -5.07 12.59
N ALA A 25 -1.98 -5.09 11.74
CA ALA A 25 -2.10 -6.04 10.65
C ALA A 25 -1.51 -5.52 9.33
N SER A 26 -0.98 -4.29 9.28
CA SER A 26 -0.35 -3.70 8.10
C SER A 26 1.14 -4.04 8.07
N VAL A 27 1.55 -4.86 7.10
CA VAL A 27 2.91 -5.40 7.02
C VAL A 27 3.59 -4.97 5.70
N PRO A 28 4.61 -4.09 5.75
CA PRO A 28 5.41 -3.75 4.56
C PRO A 28 6.37 -4.90 4.22
N ILE A 29 6.40 -5.30 2.95
CA ILE A 29 7.26 -6.38 2.44
C ILE A 29 8.58 -5.77 1.93
N LEU A 30 9.48 -5.50 2.86
CA LEU A 30 10.75 -4.81 2.57
C LEU A 30 11.70 -5.62 1.67
N SER A 31 11.53 -6.93 1.60
CA SER A 31 12.31 -7.79 0.70
C SER A 31 11.97 -7.64 -0.79
N GLN A 32 10.87 -6.96 -1.12
CA GLN A 32 10.43 -6.75 -2.51
C GLN A 32 10.74 -5.34 -3.04
N VAL A 33 11.39 -4.51 -2.23
CA VAL A 33 11.75 -3.15 -2.62
C VAL A 33 12.92 -3.22 -3.61
N ARG A 34 12.72 -2.67 -4.81
CA ARG A 34 13.65 -2.79 -5.95
C ARG A 34 14.75 -1.73 -5.91
N VAL A 35 15.60 -1.79 -4.88
CA VAL A 35 16.72 -0.86 -4.72
C VAL A 35 17.98 -1.63 -4.40
N GLN A 36 19.11 -1.12 -4.86
CA GLN A 36 20.40 -1.82 -4.80
C GLN A 36 20.93 -1.92 -3.36
N ASN A 37 20.45 -1.05 -2.47
CA ASN A 37 20.86 -0.97 -1.08
C ASN A 37 19.90 -1.77 -0.18
N ALA A 38 20.46 -2.69 0.60
CA ALA A 38 19.69 -3.51 1.52
C ALA A 38 19.54 -2.80 2.88
N LEU A 39 18.32 -2.81 3.42
CA LEU A 39 18.07 -2.37 4.80
C LEU A 39 18.66 -3.38 5.79
N THR A 40 19.29 -2.88 6.85
CA THR A 40 19.66 -3.70 8.00
C THR A 40 18.41 -4.19 8.74
N LYS A 41 18.55 -5.25 9.57
CA LYS A 41 17.43 -5.75 10.39
C LYS A 41 16.86 -4.67 11.32
N LEU A 42 17.73 -3.80 11.86
CA LEU A 42 17.33 -2.71 12.74
C LEU A 42 16.50 -1.67 11.98
N GLU A 43 16.96 -1.25 10.80
CA GLU A 43 16.25 -0.30 9.94
C GLU A 43 14.93 -0.88 9.45
N ALA A 44 14.91 -2.16 9.05
CA ALA A 44 13.69 -2.86 8.68
C ALA A 44 12.65 -2.85 9.82
N GLY A 45 13.07 -3.14 11.05
CA GLY A 45 12.21 -3.06 12.23
C GLY A 45 11.70 -1.65 12.50
N ALA A 46 12.56 -0.64 12.35
CA ALA A 46 12.18 0.77 12.46
C ALA A 46 11.15 1.17 11.39
N VAL A 47 11.29 0.67 10.16
CA VAL A 47 10.32 0.89 9.07
C VAL A 47 8.97 0.28 9.39
N VAL A 48 8.93 -0.97 9.82
CA VAL A 48 7.67 -1.62 10.22
C VAL A 48 6.99 -0.83 11.34
N SER A 49 7.72 -0.50 12.41
CA SER A 49 7.18 0.26 13.54
C SER A 49 6.67 1.64 13.13
N ALA A 50 7.39 2.36 12.27
CA ALA A 50 6.98 3.67 11.78
C ALA A 50 5.71 3.60 10.92
N VAL A 51 5.58 2.60 10.06
CA VAL A 51 4.37 2.39 9.23
C VAL A 51 3.15 2.11 10.13
N GLN A 52 3.29 1.21 11.09
CA GLN A 52 2.18 0.82 11.96
C GLN A 52 1.76 1.94 12.93
N SER A 53 2.71 2.75 13.40
CA SER A 53 2.47 3.88 14.30
C SER A 53 2.16 5.21 13.61
N ALA A 54 2.19 5.28 12.27
CA ALA A 54 2.01 6.53 11.54
C ALA A 54 0.71 7.28 11.92
N GLY A 55 -0.40 6.56 12.00
CA GLY A 55 -1.70 7.14 12.38
C GLY A 55 -1.73 7.70 13.81
N SER A 56 -1.21 6.94 14.77
CA SER A 56 -1.17 7.38 16.18
C SER A 56 -0.16 8.51 16.41
N ARG A 57 0.97 8.50 15.69
CA ARG A 57 1.96 9.59 15.72
C ARG A 57 1.37 10.88 15.17
N LEU A 58 0.61 10.82 14.09
CA LEU A 58 -0.08 11.98 13.54
C LEU A 58 -1.16 12.53 14.50
N ALA A 59 -1.92 11.64 15.14
CA ALA A 59 -2.91 12.03 16.13
C ALA A 59 -2.26 12.73 17.35
N ARG A 60 -1.12 12.23 17.84
CA ARG A 60 -0.39 12.85 18.97
C ARG A 60 0.20 14.22 18.64
N LEU A 61 0.57 14.45 17.39
CA LEU A 61 1.17 15.72 16.96
C LEU A 61 0.14 16.84 16.77
N ARG A 62 -1.16 16.53 16.79
CA ARG A 62 -2.24 17.50 16.58
C ARG A 62 -3.33 17.28 17.63
N ASN A 63 -3.35 18.13 18.66
CA ASN A 63 -4.28 18.13 19.81
C ASN A 63 -5.76 18.27 19.39
N GLU A 64 -6.36 17.20 18.86
CA GLU A 64 -7.75 17.08 18.41
C GLU A 64 -8.07 17.77 17.06
N SER A 65 -8.59 16.96 16.12
CA SER A 65 -9.62 17.35 15.14
C SER A 65 -9.27 18.06 13.81
N SER A 66 -8.24 17.61 13.09
CA SER A 66 -8.35 17.55 11.60
C SER A 66 -7.32 16.57 11.02
N LEU A 67 -7.83 15.55 10.34
CA LEU A 67 -7.19 14.28 10.01
C LEU A 67 -5.88 14.38 9.18
N PRO A 68 -5.15 13.26 9.02
CA PRO A 68 -4.29 12.94 7.86
C PRO A 68 -4.99 13.07 6.47
N ALA A 69 -6.02 13.90 6.35
CA ALA A 69 -6.89 14.08 5.20
C ALA A 69 -6.11 14.35 3.91
N LEU A 70 -5.04 15.16 3.94
CA LEU A 70 -4.26 15.43 2.73
C LEU A 70 -3.51 14.19 2.23
N GLY A 71 -2.86 13.44 3.12
CA GLY A 71 -2.12 12.23 2.76
C GLY A 71 -3.05 11.11 2.30
N VAL A 72 -4.19 10.94 2.98
CA VAL A 72 -5.22 9.97 2.58
C VAL A 72 -5.89 10.39 1.27
N ALA A 73 -6.22 11.67 1.09
CA ALA A 73 -6.81 12.18 -0.16
C ALA A 73 -5.84 12.01 -1.33
N PHE A 74 -4.56 12.30 -1.13
CA PHE A 74 -3.52 12.05 -2.15
C PHE A 74 -3.42 10.57 -2.51
N ALA A 75 -3.40 9.68 -1.52
CA ALA A 75 -3.38 8.23 -1.76
C ALA A 75 -4.65 7.75 -2.49
N ALA A 76 -5.83 8.26 -2.11
CA ALA A 76 -7.10 7.93 -2.75
C ALA A 76 -7.17 8.44 -4.20
N ALA A 77 -6.68 9.66 -4.45
CA ALA A 77 -6.60 10.23 -5.79
C ALA A 77 -5.69 9.39 -6.69
N ARG A 78 -4.48 9.03 -6.22
CA ARG A 78 -3.56 8.16 -6.97
C ARG A 78 -4.14 6.77 -7.26
N PHE A 79 -4.76 6.16 -6.26
CA PHE A 79 -5.41 4.85 -6.43
C PHE A 79 -6.54 4.94 -7.48
N THR A 80 -7.36 5.99 -7.40
CA THR A 80 -8.49 6.18 -8.32
C THR A 80 -8.01 6.42 -9.74
N ASP A 81 -6.99 7.25 -9.92
CA ASP A 81 -6.37 7.52 -11.23
C ASP A 81 -5.87 6.23 -11.88
N ASN A 82 -5.17 5.38 -11.13
CA ASN A 82 -4.72 4.07 -11.60
C ASN A 82 -5.90 3.14 -11.96
N VAL A 83 -6.97 3.13 -11.16
CA VAL A 83 -8.18 2.36 -11.48
C VAL A 83 -8.81 2.85 -12.79
N VAL A 84 -8.91 4.17 -12.99
CA VAL A 84 -9.45 4.78 -14.22
C VAL A 84 -8.59 4.39 -15.43
N ASN A 85 -7.28 4.56 -15.34
CA ASN A 85 -6.34 4.20 -16.40
C ASN A 85 -6.44 2.71 -16.79
N ALA A 86 -6.59 1.83 -15.81
CA ALA A 86 -6.78 0.40 -16.07
C ALA A 86 -8.12 0.08 -16.75
N VAL A 87 -9.19 0.83 -16.44
CA VAL A 87 -10.50 0.70 -17.10
C VAL A 87 -10.42 1.21 -18.55
N LEU A 88 -9.66 2.28 -18.80
CA LEU A 88 -9.38 2.83 -20.13
C LEU A 88 -8.48 1.93 -21.00
N GLY A 89 -7.94 0.85 -20.43
CA GLY A 89 -7.21 -0.18 -21.16
C GLY A 89 -5.69 -0.09 -21.05
N GLU A 90 -5.17 0.77 -20.17
CA GLU A 90 -3.74 0.81 -19.88
C GLU A 90 -3.27 -0.54 -19.34
N ARG A 91 -2.19 -1.05 -19.92
CA ARG A 91 -1.63 -2.36 -19.54
C ARG A 91 -0.55 -2.17 -18.50
N GLY A 92 -0.50 -3.09 -17.54
CA GLY A 92 0.55 -3.10 -16.53
C GLY A 92 0.23 -2.29 -15.28
N VAL A 93 -0.94 -1.66 -15.21
CA VAL A 93 -1.40 -1.02 -13.97
C VAL A 93 -1.55 -2.07 -12.86
N ARG A 94 -0.88 -1.81 -11.73
CA ARG A 94 -0.95 -2.64 -10.51
C ARG A 94 -1.20 -1.72 -9.33
N GLU A 95 -2.10 -2.14 -8.46
CA GLU A 95 -2.36 -1.44 -7.20
C GLU A 95 -2.57 -2.43 -6.05
N HIS A 96 -2.21 -2.03 -4.85
CA HIS A 96 -2.42 -2.83 -3.63
C HIS A 96 -3.76 -2.44 -2.98
N ALA A 97 -4.70 -3.38 -2.92
CA ALA A 97 -6.03 -3.12 -2.37
C ALA A 97 -6.45 -4.23 -1.41
N PHE A 98 -7.22 -3.87 -0.38
CA PHE A 98 -7.84 -4.85 0.52
C PHE A 98 -9.09 -5.39 -0.17
N VAL A 99 -9.03 -6.64 -0.61
CA VAL A 99 -10.09 -7.31 -1.37
C VAL A 99 -10.37 -8.69 -0.81
N ALA A 100 -11.53 -9.25 -1.14
CA ALA A 100 -11.80 -10.66 -0.87
C ALA A 100 -10.71 -11.52 -1.53
N CYS A 101 -10.03 -12.34 -0.74
CA CYS A 101 -8.85 -13.07 -1.16
C CYS A 101 -8.93 -14.50 -0.62
N GLY A 102 -8.91 -15.49 -1.52
CA GLY A 102 -8.91 -16.91 -1.15
C GLY A 102 -7.50 -17.52 -1.02
N VAL A 103 -6.45 -16.69 -1.01
CA VAL A 103 -5.05 -17.17 -1.00
C VAL A 103 -4.67 -17.77 0.36
N VAL A 104 -5.29 -17.30 1.45
CA VAL A 104 -5.08 -17.84 2.80
C VAL A 104 -6.35 -18.54 3.26
N PRO A 105 -6.34 -19.87 3.47
CA PRO A 105 -7.50 -20.61 3.96
C PRO A 105 -8.00 -20.04 5.30
N GLY A 106 -9.31 -19.80 5.41
CA GLY A 106 -9.94 -19.29 6.63
C GLY A 106 -9.93 -17.77 6.83
N VAL A 107 -9.39 -17.00 5.88
CA VAL A 107 -9.38 -15.52 5.93
C VAL A 107 -10.23 -14.96 4.79
N GLY A 108 -11.25 -14.16 5.11
CA GLY A 108 -12.21 -13.63 4.12
C GLY A 108 -11.69 -12.51 3.20
N GLY A 109 -10.53 -11.91 3.50
CA GLY A 109 -9.97 -10.80 2.73
C GLY A 109 -8.53 -10.46 3.10
N GLY A 110 -7.82 -9.80 2.18
CA GLY A 110 -6.42 -9.41 2.38
C GLY A 110 -5.93 -8.38 1.36
N ARG A 111 -4.84 -7.68 1.69
CA ARG A 111 -4.13 -6.79 0.76
C ARG A 111 -3.11 -7.55 -0.08
N HIS A 112 -3.31 -7.54 -1.39
CA HIS A 112 -2.37 -8.06 -2.38
C HIS A 112 -2.36 -7.18 -3.62
N PRO A 113 -1.26 -7.16 -4.39
CA PRO A 113 -1.23 -6.48 -5.67
C PRO A 113 -2.28 -7.09 -6.60
N GLN A 114 -3.23 -6.28 -7.03
CA GLN A 114 -4.24 -6.64 -8.01
C GLN A 114 -3.84 -6.06 -9.35
N ARG A 115 -3.84 -6.91 -10.38
CA ARG A 115 -3.74 -6.42 -11.75
C ARG A 115 -5.11 -5.85 -12.13
N ALA A 116 -5.20 -4.54 -12.20
CA ALA A 116 -6.43 -3.90 -12.63
C ALA A 116 -6.72 -4.29 -14.09
N ARG A 117 -7.91 -4.84 -14.33
CA ARG A 117 -8.42 -5.28 -15.64
C ARG A 117 -9.91 -4.99 -15.70
N ARG A 118 -10.37 -4.55 -16.87
CA ARG A 118 -11.80 -4.50 -17.18
C ARG A 118 -12.36 -5.92 -17.10
N ARG A 119 -13.30 -6.17 -16.17
CA ARG A 119 -14.08 -7.42 -16.19
C ARG A 119 -15.05 -7.30 -17.37
N ASN A 120 -14.85 -8.09 -18.42
CA ASN A 120 -15.92 -8.34 -19.37
C ASN A 120 -16.99 -9.13 -18.61
N ALA A 121 -18.19 -8.57 -18.48
CA ALA A 121 -19.35 -9.33 -18.06
C ALA A 121 -19.45 -10.54 -18.98
N ALA A 122 -19.38 -11.75 -18.41
CA ALA A 122 -19.70 -12.95 -19.15
C ALA A 122 -21.14 -12.80 -19.64
N LYS A 123 -21.32 -12.71 -20.97
CA LYS A 123 -22.62 -13.00 -21.58
C LYS A 123 -22.90 -14.46 -21.26
N GLY A 124 -23.81 -14.69 -20.31
CA GLY A 124 -24.41 -16.02 -20.11
C GLY A 124 -25.16 -16.40 -21.37
N THR A 125 -24.72 -17.47 -22.01
CA THR A 125 -25.50 -18.32 -22.90
C THR A 125 -26.24 -19.35 -22.08
#